data_AF-A0A6I7PGM8-F1
#
_entry.id   AF-A0A6I7PGM8-F1
#
_cell.length_a   1.000
_cell.length_b   1.000
_cell.length_c   1.000
_cell.angle_alpha   90.00
_cell.angle_beta   90.00
_cell.angle_gamma   90.00
#
_symmetry.space_group_name_H-M   'P 1'
#
loop_
_entity.id
_entity.type
_entity.pdbx_description
1 polymer ?
#
loop_
_entity_poly.entity_id
_entity_poly.type
_entity_poly.pdbx_seq_one_letter_code
_entity_poly.pdbx_strand_id
1 'polypeptide(L)'
;MENYTHASIIIASGVITNETTVTVQECSNAGASATNAIGFSYYAIDGNGVTGARTTVDASGFATGTTDNRVWVIELDATQLTDGYPWVRVMLSAAATHAGAVLVVLSGARYAQANPPAAI
;
A
#
# COMPACT_ATOMS: atom_id res chain seq x y z
N MET A 1 8.56 0.75 -9.00
CA MET A 1 8.47 -0.72 -9.06
C MET A 1 9.22 -1.20 -10.30
N GLU A 2 10.56 -1.18 -10.25
CA GLU A 2 11.42 -1.22 -11.46
C GLU A 2 11.14 -2.37 -12.45
N ASN A 3 10.78 -3.55 -11.93
CA ASN A 3 10.58 -4.76 -12.73
C ASN A 3 9.12 -5.22 -12.85
N TYR A 4 8.17 -4.50 -12.25
CA TYR A 4 6.78 -4.91 -12.13
C TYR A 4 5.86 -3.77 -12.56
N THR A 5 4.81 -4.09 -13.31
CA THR A 5 3.87 -3.06 -13.77
C THR A 5 2.83 -2.69 -12.72
N HIS A 6 2.64 -3.53 -11.69
CA HIS A 6 1.56 -3.36 -10.73
C HIS A 6 1.93 -3.89 -9.33
N ALA A 7 1.41 -3.23 -8.30
CA ALA A 7 1.45 -3.70 -6.92
C ALA A 7 0.07 -3.63 -6.27
N SER A 8 -0.34 -4.75 -5.68
CA SER A 8 -1.50 -4.83 -4.79
C SER A 8 -1.00 -4.90 -3.36
N ILE A 9 -1.36 -3.91 -2.55
CA ILE A 9 -0.95 -3.82 -1.14
C ILE A 9 -2.17 -4.03 -0.27
N ILE A 10 -2.14 -5.10 0.52
CA ILE A 10 -3.24 -5.54 1.36
C ILE A 10 -2.88 -5.25 2.81
N ILE A 11 -3.66 -4.39 3.46
CA ILE A 11 -3.53 -4.06 4.88
C ILE A 11 -4.68 -4.74 5.60
N ALA A 12 -4.40 -5.83 6.31
CA ALA A 12 -5.39 -6.55 7.12
C ALA A 12 -5.25 -6.11 8.58
N SER A 13 -6.28 -5.48 9.13
CA SER A 13 -6.27 -4.96 10.49
C SER A 13 -7.29 -5.68 11.34
N GLY A 14 -6.81 -6.28 12.44
CA GLY A 14 -7.66 -6.92 13.43
C GLY A 14 -8.18 -5.91 14.44
N VAL A 15 -7.27 -5.13 15.05
CA VAL A 15 -7.60 -4.17 16.12
C VAL A 15 -7.09 -2.77 15.77
N ILE A 16 -7.97 -1.78 15.90
CA ILE A 16 -7.74 -0.36 15.63
C ILE A 16 -8.32 0.47 16.77
N THR A 17 -7.51 0.76 17.78
CA THR A 17 -7.98 1.55 18.94
C THR A 17 -8.04 3.05 18.65
N ASN A 18 -7.15 3.52 17.77
CA ASN A 18 -7.10 4.90 17.34
C ASN A 18 -6.86 4.99 15.84
N GLU A 19 -7.33 6.08 15.26
CA GLU A 19 -7.15 6.38 13.86
C GLU A 19 -5.66 6.45 13.48
N THR A 20 -5.32 5.80 12.37
CA THR A 20 -4.00 5.85 11.75
C THR A 20 -4.15 6.34 10.33
N THR A 21 -3.26 7.21 9.88
CA THR A 21 -3.23 7.67 8.49
C THR A 21 -2.39 6.69 7.66
N VAL A 22 -3.00 6.13 6.63
CA VAL A 22 -2.34 5.31 5.63
C VAL A 22 -1.92 6.19 4.47
N THR A 23 -0.63 6.20 4.16
CA THR A 23 -0.05 6.91 3.01
C THR A 23 0.79 5.97 2.17
N VAL A 24 0.93 6.28 0.88
CA VAL A 24 1.84 5.59 -0.04
C VAL A 24 2.89 6.59 -0.51
N GLN A 25 4.14 6.15 -0.53
CA GLN A 25 5.27 6.96 -0.92
C GLN A 25 6.07 6.24 -2.01
N GLU A 26 6.49 6.98 -3.01
CA GLU A 26 7.54 6.56 -3.93
C GLU A 26 8.92 6.88 -3.31
N CYS A 27 9.91 6.02 -3.55
CA CYS A 27 11.26 6.15 -2.99
C CYS A 27 12.32 5.90 -4.07
N SER A 28 13.48 6.54 -3.95
CA SER A 28 14.58 6.37 -4.91
C SER A 28 15.40 5.10 -4.66
N ASN A 29 15.32 4.52 -3.45
CA ASN A 29 16.04 3.31 -3.08
C ASN A 29 15.32 2.46 -2.02
N ALA A 30 15.84 1.24 -1.82
CA ALA A 30 15.34 0.26 -0.85
C ALA A 30 15.32 0.76 0.60
N GLY A 31 16.24 1.68 0.95
CA GLY A 31 16.32 2.27 2.28
C GLY A 31 15.24 3.32 2.56
N ALA A 32 14.31 3.54 1.63
CA ALA A 32 13.28 4.56 1.71
C ALA A 32 13.85 5.98 1.94
N SER A 33 14.95 6.31 1.28
CA SER A 33 15.44 7.70 1.24
C SER A 33 14.81 8.46 0.06
N ALA A 34 14.83 9.79 0.13
CA ALA A 34 14.20 10.68 -0.86
C ALA A 34 12.78 10.21 -1.18
N THR A 35 11.89 10.25 -0.18
CA THR A 35 10.51 9.80 -0.31
C THR A 35 9.61 10.92 -0.81
N ASN A 36 8.67 10.61 -1.68
CA ASN A 36 7.60 11.52 -2.08
C ASN A 36 6.25 10.83 -1.90
N ALA A 37 5.28 11.50 -1.28
CA ALA A 37 3.94 10.94 -1.11
C ALA A 37 3.16 11.05 -2.42
N ILE A 38 2.42 9.99 -2.77
CA ILE A 38 1.68 9.91 -4.03
C ILE A 38 0.21 9.59 -3.77
N GLY A 39 -0.66 10.05 -4.66
CA GLY A 39 -2.06 9.66 -4.66
C GLY A 39 -2.23 8.21 -5.11
N PHE A 40 -3.27 7.55 -4.61
CA PHE A 40 -3.55 6.15 -4.90
C PHE A 40 -5.04 5.85 -4.82
N SER A 41 -5.43 4.67 -5.31
CA SER A 41 -6.79 4.16 -5.15
C SER A 41 -6.80 2.92 -4.26
N TYR A 42 -7.88 2.75 -3.50
CA TYR A 42 -8.06 1.59 -2.65
C TYR A 42 -9.51 1.11 -2.61
N TYR A 43 -9.69 -0.12 -2.17
CA TYR A 43 -10.96 -0.69 -1.72
C TYR A 43 -10.89 -0.94 -0.22
N ALA A 44 -11.98 -0.66 0.49
CA ALA A 44 -12.14 -1.05 1.89
C ALA A 44 -13.10 -2.23 1.97
N ILE A 45 -12.74 -3.26 2.72
CA ILE A 45 -13.54 -4.45 2.98
C ILE A 45 -13.86 -4.45 4.47
N ASP A 46 -15.13 -4.61 4.80
CA ASP A 46 -15.59 -4.65 6.19
C ASP A 46 -15.41 -6.04 6.84
N GLY A 47 -15.67 -6.11 8.14
CA GLY A 47 -15.57 -7.36 8.91
C GLY A 47 -16.55 -8.46 8.49
N ASN A 48 -17.52 -8.14 7.62
CA ASN A 48 -18.45 -9.10 7.02
C ASN A 48 -18.00 -9.53 5.61
N GLY A 49 -16.85 -9.05 5.13
CA GLY A 49 -16.33 -9.34 3.80
C GLY A 49 -16.97 -8.52 2.68
N VAL A 50 -17.70 -7.44 2.99
CA VAL A 50 -18.33 -6.58 1.99
C VAL A 50 -17.30 -5.58 1.48
N THR A 51 -17.00 -5.66 0.18
CA THR A 51 -16.11 -4.73 -0.51
C THR A 51 -16.85 -3.44 -0.87
N GLY A 52 -16.35 -2.31 -0.39
CA GLY A 52 -16.80 -0.97 -0.76
C GLY A 52 -16.39 -0.55 -2.17
N ALA A 53 -16.86 0.62 -2.60
CA ALA A 53 -16.46 1.19 -3.88
C ALA A 53 -14.98 1.58 -3.90
N ARG A 54 -14.38 1.56 -5.10
CA ARG A 54 -13.02 2.08 -5.31
C ARG A 54 -12.97 3.56 -4.96
N THR A 55 -12.09 3.92 -4.04
CA THR A 55 -11.90 5.30 -3.58
C THR A 55 -10.51 5.77 -3.96
N THR A 56 -10.40 6.96 -4.54
CA THR A 56 -9.12 7.61 -4.86
C THR A 56 -8.83 8.69 -3.84
N VAL A 57 -7.59 8.73 -3.37
CA VAL A 57 -7.09 9.75 -2.44
C VAL A 57 -5.86 10.42 -3.02
N ASP A 58 -5.63 11.66 -2.60
CA ASP A 58 -4.40 12.37 -2.93
C ASP A 58 -3.22 11.88 -2.06
N ALA A 59 -2.09 12.57 -2.15
CA ALA A 59 -0.88 12.22 -1.41
C ALA A 59 -1.02 12.29 0.12
N SER A 60 -2.09 12.87 0.66
CA SER A 60 -2.39 12.86 2.10
C SER A 60 -2.91 11.50 2.59
N GLY A 61 -3.35 10.63 1.68
CA GLY A 61 -3.81 9.28 2.00
C GLY A 61 -5.22 9.24 2.60
N PHE A 62 -5.48 8.27 3.48
CA PHE A 62 -6.75 8.15 4.18
C PHE A 62 -6.55 7.76 5.64
N ALA A 63 -7.55 8.05 6.46
CA ALA A 63 -7.56 7.68 7.87
C ALA A 63 -8.35 6.38 8.07
N THR A 64 -7.81 5.43 8.84
CA THR A 64 -8.43 4.11 9.06
C THR A 64 -9.73 4.17 9.87
N GLY A 65 -10.01 5.29 10.54
CA GLY A 65 -11.00 5.37 11.61
C GLY A 65 -10.64 4.45 12.78
N THR A 66 -11.63 4.06 13.58
CA THR A 66 -11.48 3.23 14.79
C THR A 66 -12.26 1.92 14.73
N THR A 67 -12.67 1.49 13.53
CA THR A 67 -13.43 0.24 13.37
C THR A 67 -12.48 -0.93 13.17
N ASP A 68 -12.59 -1.92 14.05
CA ASP A 68 -11.86 -3.20 13.97
C ASP A 68 -12.25 -4.04 12.74
N ASN A 69 -11.46 -5.09 12.48
CA ASN A 69 -11.69 -6.08 11.43
C ASN A 69 -11.91 -5.45 10.05
N ARG A 70 -10.91 -4.70 9.58
CA ARG A 70 -10.93 -4.03 8.29
C ARG A 70 -9.79 -4.51 7.41
N VAL A 71 -10.06 -4.63 6.12
CA VAL A 71 -9.02 -4.87 5.11
C VAL A 71 -9.05 -3.72 4.10
N TRP A 72 -7.87 -3.18 3.79
CA TRP A 72 -7.71 -2.25 2.69
C TRP A 72 -6.86 -2.87 1.60
N VAL A 73 -7.31 -2.77 0.36
CA VAL A 73 -6.56 -3.20 -0.83
C VAL A 73 -6.23 -1.96 -1.63
N ILE A 74 -4.96 -1.58 -1.62
CA ILE A 74 -4.42 -0.48 -2.42
C ILE A 74 -3.89 -1.06 -3.72
N GLU A 75 -4.31 -0.49 -4.84
CA GLU A 75 -3.85 -0.89 -6.16
C GLU A 75 -3.01 0.24 -6.77
N LEU A 76 -1.79 -0.09 -7.16
CA LEU A 76 -0.82 0.88 -7.68
C LEU A 76 -0.22 0.38 -8.99
N ASP A 77 -0.36 1.18 -10.04
CA ASP A 77 0.26 0.97 -11.33
C ASP A 77 1.61 1.72 -11.42
N ALA A 78 2.59 1.11 -12.09
CA ALA A 78 3.91 1.72 -12.28
C ALA A 78 3.85 3.05 -13.03
N THR A 79 2.81 3.29 -13.85
CA THR A 79 2.59 4.57 -14.54
C THR A 79 2.19 5.71 -13.60
N GLN A 80 1.86 5.41 -12.34
CA GLN A 80 1.57 6.41 -11.31
C GLN A 80 2.84 6.89 -10.59
N LEU A 81 3.98 6.23 -10.82
CA LEU A 81 5.25 6.61 -10.22
C LEU A 81 5.99 7.62 -11.10
N THR A 82 6.65 8.56 -10.45
CA THR A 82 7.57 9.49 -11.10
C THR A 82 8.81 8.74 -11.59
N ASP A 83 9.34 9.15 -12.73
CA ASP A 83 10.60 8.62 -13.24
C ASP A 83 11.73 8.84 -12.21
N GLY A 84 12.60 7.83 -12.04
CA GLY A 84 13.65 7.84 -11.02
C GLY A 84 13.24 7.38 -9.62
N TYR A 85 11.98 6.95 -9.40
CA TYR A 85 11.52 6.36 -8.13
C TYR A 85 11.15 4.87 -8.27
N PRO A 86 12.13 3.95 -8.25
CA PRO A 86 11.87 2.54 -8.49
C PRO A 86 11.18 1.82 -7.32
N TRP A 87 10.96 2.47 -6.19
CA TRP A 87 10.49 1.85 -4.95
C TRP A 87 9.19 2.46 -4.45
N VAL A 88 8.42 1.65 -3.73
CA VAL A 88 7.17 2.06 -3.09
C VAL A 88 7.19 1.64 -1.64
N ARG A 89 6.75 2.53 -0.75
CA ARG A 89 6.59 2.29 0.68
C ARG A 89 5.16 2.61 1.08
N VAL A 90 4.54 1.71 1.83
CA VAL A 90 3.30 2.03 2.57
C VAL A 90 3.66 2.45 3.97
N MET A 91 3.07 3.55 4.41
CA MET A 91 3.29 4.14 5.72
C MET A 91 2.00 4.21 6.49
N LEU A 92 2.06 3.73 7.72
CA LEU A 92 1.03 3.89 8.72
C LEU A 92 1.59 4.87 9.75
N SER A 93 0.95 6.02 9.95
CA SER A 93 1.46 7.12 10.78
C SER A 93 1.57 6.84 12.29
N ALA A 94 1.25 5.62 12.71
CA ALA A 94 0.72 5.32 14.04
C ALA A 94 1.56 5.86 15.22
N ALA A 95 0.86 6.48 16.17
CA ALA A 95 1.30 6.70 17.56
C ALA A 95 0.51 5.81 18.57
N ALA A 96 -0.21 4.78 18.10
CA ALA A 96 -1.17 4.00 18.91
C ALA A 96 -1.28 2.51 18.52
N THR A 97 -2.08 1.74 19.28
CA THR A 97 -2.27 0.29 19.15
C THR A 97 -3.02 -0.10 17.87
N HIS A 98 -2.27 -0.35 16.80
CA HIS A 98 -2.78 -0.92 15.55
C HIS A 98 -2.17 -2.30 15.36
N ALA A 99 -3.01 -3.35 15.41
CA ALA A 99 -2.57 -4.73 15.25
C ALA A 99 -3.10 -5.32 13.95
N GLY A 100 -2.19 -5.77 13.09
CA GLY A 100 -2.52 -6.26 11.76
C GLY A 100 -1.31 -6.79 11.01
N ALA A 101 -1.51 -7.01 9.72
CA ALA A 101 -0.49 -7.44 8.77
C ALA A 101 -0.59 -6.63 7.48
N VAL A 102 0.56 -6.44 6.82
CA VAL A 102 0.64 -5.86 5.48
C VAL A 102 1.23 -6.91 4.55
N LEU A 103 0.54 -7.22 3.46
CA LEU A 103 0.99 -8.10 2.39
C LEU A 103 1.13 -7.27 1.11
N VAL A 104 2.26 -7.41 0.43
CA VAL A 104 2.51 -6.76 -0.85
C VAL A 104 2.66 -7.83 -1.92
N VAL A 105 1.89 -7.70 -3.00
CA VAL A 105 1.95 -8.59 -4.16
C VAL A 105 2.36 -7.76 -5.37
N LEU A 106 3.57 -8.03 -5.89
CA LEU A 106 4.04 -7.44 -7.13
C LEU A 106 3.64 -8.33 -8.30
N SER A 107 3.02 -7.75 -9.33
CA SER A 107 2.55 -8.48 -10.51
C SER A 107 2.91 -7.78 -11.81
N GLY A 108 2.73 -8.49 -12.93
CA GLY A 108 3.16 -8.01 -14.25
C GLY A 108 4.67 -7.88 -14.37
N ALA A 109 5.41 -8.93 -14.01
CA ALA A 109 6.86 -8.96 -14.14
C ALA A 109 7.27 -8.77 -15.60
N ARG A 110 8.16 -7.79 -15.88
CA ARG A 110 8.71 -7.53 -17.22
C ARG A 110 9.61 -8.68 -17.70
N TYR A 111 10.34 -9.28 -16.76
CA TYR A 111 11.21 -10.43 -16.99
C TYR A 111 10.84 -11.54 -16.02
N ALA A 112 9.83 -12.34 -16.38
CA ALA A 112 9.44 -13.49 -15.57
C ALA A 112 10.62 -14.49 -15.51
N GLN A 113 11.15 -14.72 -14.31
CA GLN A 113 12.18 -15.71 -14.06
C GLN A 113 11.55 -16.95 -13.41
N ALA A 114 12.14 -18.12 -13.63
CA ALA A 114 11.66 -19.38 -13.05
C ALA A 114 11.65 -19.35 -11.51
N ASN A 115 12.56 -18.56 -10.92
CA ASN A 115 12.52 -18.20 -9.51
C ASN A 115 12.15 -16.73 -9.40
N PRO A 116 11.23 -16.36 -8.49
CA PRO A 116 11.03 -14.95 -8.18
C PRO A 116 12.36 -14.39 -7.63
N PRO A 117 12.78 -13.18 -8.06
CA PRO A 117 13.91 -12.52 -7.43
C PRO A 117 13.63 -12.39 -5.92
N ALA A 118 14.68 -12.42 -5.10
CA ALA A 118 14.53 -12.27 -3.66
C ALA A 118 13.66 -11.04 -3.37
N ALA A 119 12.60 -11.23 -2.58
CA ALA A 119 11.75 -10.13 -2.13
C ALA A 119 12.66 -9.13 -1.42
N ILE A 120 12.68 -7.90 -1.94
CA ILE A 120 13.67 -6.88 -1.62
C ILE A 120 13.11 -5.86 -0.63
#